data_AF-A0AAN7BSL5-F1
#
_entry.id   AF-A0AAN7BSL5-F1
#
_cell.length_a   1.000
_cell.length_b   1.000
_cell.length_c   1.000
_cell.angle_alpha   90.00
_cell.angle_beta   90.00
_cell.angle_gamma   90.00
#
_symmetry.space_group_name_H-M   'P 1'
#
loop_
_entity.id
_entity.type
_entity.pdbx_description
1 polymer ?
#
loop_
_entity_poly.entity_id
_entity_poly.type
_entity_poly.pdbx_seq_one_letter_code
_entity_poly.pdbx_strand_id
1 'polypeptide(L)'
;MFRWYSKAAVCYAYLSDVDGLGDDNPEKEHSSFRTSRWFMRGWTLQELLAPVEVVFLNKQWEEIGTKSSLASVISSFTGIQVRALEKPLCGSETFPHTCGGYSIA
;
A
#
# COMPACT_ATOMS: atom_id res chain seq x y z
N MET A 1 -9.44 7.08 -11.62
CA MET A 1 -8.37 7.02 -10.60
C MET A 1 -7.63 5.69 -10.68
N PHE A 2 -8.29 4.55 -10.44
CA PHE A 2 -7.67 3.22 -10.47
C PHE A 2 -6.68 2.96 -11.65
N ARG A 3 -7.07 3.25 -12.90
CA ARG A 3 -6.21 3.02 -14.09
C ARG A 3 -4.91 3.83 -14.09
N TRP A 4 -4.88 4.98 -13.43
CA TRP A 4 -3.67 5.81 -13.33
C TRP A 4 -2.73 5.22 -12.28
N TYR A 5 -3.29 4.84 -11.13
CA TYR A 5 -2.56 4.15 -10.06
C TYR A 5 -2.03 2.78 -10.47
N SER A 6 -2.80 2.01 -11.24
CA SER A 6 -2.38 0.69 -11.73
C SER A 6 -1.25 0.73 -12.76
N LYS A 7 -1.00 1.89 -13.36
CA LYS A 7 0.11 2.11 -14.30
C LYS A 7 1.32 2.75 -13.63
N ALA A 8 1.19 3.22 -12.39
CA ALA A 8 2.32 3.77 -11.66
C ALA A 8 3.24 2.64 -11.19
N ALA A 9 4.55 2.82 -11.38
CA ALA A 9 5.55 1.90 -10.85
C ALA A 9 5.56 1.93 -9.31
N VAL A 10 5.44 3.12 -8.72
CA VAL A 10 5.41 3.38 -7.28
C VAL A 10 4.39 4.48 -7.00
N CYS A 11 3.64 4.34 -5.90
CA CYS A 11 2.82 5.41 -5.34
C CYS A 11 3.31 5.75 -3.93
N TYR A 12 3.39 7.05 -3.63
CA TYR A 12 3.75 7.53 -2.29
C TYR A 12 2.50 7.96 -1.55
N ALA A 13 2.27 7.38 -0.38
CA ALA A 13 1.17 7.72 0.52
C ALA A 13 1.75 8.50 1.71
N TYR A 14 1.52 9.81 1.71
CA TYR A 14 1.94 10.70 2.80
C TYR A 14 0.87 10.74 3.90
N LEU A 15 1.28 10.36 5.11
CA LEU A 15 0.45 10.23 6.30
C LEU A 15 0.76 11.38 7.27
N SER A 16 0.07 12.51 7.10
CA SER A 16 0.27 13.72 7.90
C SER A 16 0.03 13.57 9.42
N ASP A 17 -0.63 12.49 9.81
CA ASP A 17 -1.06 12.18 11.17
C ASP A 17 -0.33 10.97 11.77
N VAL A 18 0.75 10.53 11.12
CA VAL A 18 1.65 9.48 11.62
C VAL A 18 2.96 10.10 12.06
N ASP A 19 3.43 9.72 13.24
CA ASP A 19 4.65 10.23 13.86
C ASP A 19 5.93 9.54 13.33
N GLY A 20 7.08 9.96 13.84
CA GLY A 20 8.40 9.39 13.54
C GLY A 20 8.49 7.91 13.87
N LEU A 21 9.23 7.12 13.08
CA LEU A 21 9.46 5.70 13.36
C LEU A 21 10.15 5.43 14.72
N GLY A 22 10.89 6.42 15.25
CA GLY A 22 11.48 6.35 16.58
C GLY A 22 10.46 6.45 17.72
N ASP A 23 9.32 7.10 17.45
CA ASP A 23 8.28 7.36 18.44
C ASP A 23 7.15 6.32 18.35
N ASP A 24 6.91 5.77 17.16
CA ASP A 24 5.80 4.85 16.92
C ASP A 24 6.13 3.72 15.94
N ASN A 25 5.78 2.49 16.32
CA ASN A 25 6.02 1.28 15.52
C ASN A 25 4.71 0.85 14.87
N PRO A 26 4.63 0.73 13.52
CA PRO A 26 3.41 0.33 12.82
C PRO A 26 2.84 -1.03 13.28
N GLU A 27 3.67 -1.95 13.80
CA GLU A 27 3.22 -3.25 14.29
C GLU A 27 2.38 -3.18 15.56
N LYS A 28 2.56 -2.15 16.41
CA LYS A 28 1.81 -1.98 17.66
C LYS A 28 0.32 -1.81 17.39
N GLU A 29 -0.53 -2.40 18.22
CA GLU A 29 -1.99 -2.47 18.03
C GLU A 29 -2.68 -1.10 17.96
N HIS A 30 -2.10 -0.08 18.60
CA HIS A 30 -2.61 1.30 18.63
C HIS A 30 -1.65 2.32 18.03
N SER A 31 -0.86 1.91 17.04
CA SER A 31 0.01 2.86 16.32
C SER A 31 -0.82 3.91 15.58
N SER A 32 -0.26 5.11 15.48
CA SER A 32 -0.71 6.21 14.62
C SER A 32 -0.84 5.74 13.17
N PHE A 33 0.00 4.80 12.72
CA PHE A 33 -0.14 4.17 11.40
C PHE A 33 -1.49 3.47 11.22
N ARG A 34 -1.85 2.55 12.13
CA ARG A 34 -3.12 1.80 12.08
C ARG A 34 -4.34 2.71 12.21
N THR A 35 -4.21 3.78 12.97
CA THR A 35 -5.29 4.73 13.27
C THR A 35 -5.28 5.95 12.34
N SER A 36 -4.41 5.98 11.33
CA SER A 36 -4.33 7.12 10.42
C SER A 36 -5.63 7.33 9.66
N ARG A 37 -6.00 8.60 9.54
CA ARG A 37 -7.15 9.09 8.76
C ARG A 37 -7.05 8.70 7.30
N TRP A 38 -5.86 8.40 6.77
CA TRP A 38 -5.70 7.88 5.41
C TRP A 38 -6.51 6.59 5.23
N PHE A 39 -6.43 5.63 6.16
CA PHE A 39 -7.21 4.38 6.10
C PHE A 39 -8.72 4.56 6.29
N MET A 40 -9.17 5.70 6.82
CA MET A 40 -10.59 6.00 7.04
C MET A 40 -11.27 6.69 5.84
N ARG A 41 -10.49 7.13 4.85
CA ARG A 41 -11.02 7.81 3.66
C ARG A 41 -11.50 6.79 2.63
N GLY A 42 -12.75 6.90 2.18
CA GLY A 42 -13.34 5.92 1.23
C GLY A 42 -12.60 5.75 -0.12
N TRP A 43 -11.66 6.63 -0.47
CA TRP A 43 -10.86 6.56 -1.70
C TRP A 43 -9.54 5.78 -1.56
N THR A 44 -9.04 5.58 -0.34
CA THR A 44 -7.69 5.00 -0.13
C THR A 44 -7.60 3.53 -0.45
N LEU A 45 -8.73 2.83 -0.51
CA LEU A 45 -8.77 1.45 -0.98
C LEU A 45 -8.32 1.32 -2.44
N GLN A 46 -8.70 2.27 -3.32
CA GLN A 46 -8.25 2.26 -4.71
C GLN A 46 -6.77 2.65 -4.82
N GLU A 47 -6.32 3.57 -3.98
CA GLU A 47 -4.92 4.00 -3.91
C GLU A 47 -4.00 2.91 -3.35
N LEU A 48 -4.53 2.02 -2.50
CA LEU A 48 -3.79 0.90 -1.92
C LEU A 48 -3.72 -0.30 -2.86
N LEU A 49 -4.85 -0.68 -3.49
CA LEU A 49 -4.96 -1.93 -4.24
C LEU A 49 -4.55 -1.81 -5.71
N ALA A 50 -4.66 -0.62 -6.30
CA ALA A 50 -4.37 -0.44 -7.73
C ALA A 50 -2.87 -0.48 -8.06
N PRO A 51 -1.98 0.23 -7.33
CA PRO A 51 -0.55 0.25 -7.65
C PRO A 51 0.13 -1.09 -7.39
N VAL A 52 1.21 -1.34 -8.13
CA VAL A 52 2.12 -2.45 -7.86
C VAL A 52 2.73 -2.28 -6.47
N GLU A 53 3.29 -1.10 -6.19
CA GLU A 53 3.95 -0.78 -4.94
C GLU A 53 3.44 0.55 -4.36
N VAL A 54 3.28 0.60 -3.03
CA VAL A 54 2.95 1.83 -2.31
C VAL A 54 3.95 2.01 -1.19
N VAL A 55 4.57 3.19 -1.10
CA VAL A 55 5.50 3.57 -0.03
C VAL A 55 4.78 4.52 0.91
N PHE A 56 4.76 4.17 2.20
CA PHE A 56 4.14 4.99 3.23
C PHE A 56 5.17 5.93 3.85
N LEU A 57 4.86 7.22 3.87
CA LEU A 57 5.69 8.27 4.44
C LEU A 57 4.98 8.91 5.63
N ASN A 58 5.69 9.17 6.73
CA ASN A 58 5.14 9.87 7.89
C ASN A 58 5.16 11.40 7.72
N LYS A 59 4.74 12.15 8.75
CA LYS A 59 4.70 13.61 8.73
C LYS A 59 6.09 14.27 8.58
N GLN A 60 7.18 13.54 8.85
CA GLN A 60 8.57 13.97 8.63
C GLN A 60 9.13 13.57 7.26
N TRP A 61 8.30 12.99 6.38
CA TRP A 61 8.74 12.44 5.08
C TRP A 61 9.69 11.24 5.20
N GLU A 62 9.68 10.55 6.34
CA GLU A 62 10.45 9.33 6.55
C GLU A 62 9.64 8.13 6.07
N GLU A 63 10.31 7.17 5.45
CA GLU A 63 9.71 5.91 5.02
C GLU A 63 9.35 5.05 6.23
N ILE A 64 8.05 4.76 6.38
CA ILE A 64 7.53 3.82 7.38
C ILE A 64 7.69 2.37 6.89
N GLY A 65 7.50 2.18 5.59
CA GLY A 65 7.61 0.90 4.90
C GLY A 65 6.77 0.87 3.63
N THR A 66 6.74 -0.30 2.99
CA THR A 66 6.00 -0.52 1.75
C THR A 66 4.70 -1.28 2.01
N LYS A 67 3.76 -1.23 1.05
CA LYS A 67 2.55 -2.06 1.06
C LYS A 67 2.89 -3.53 1.21
N SER A 68 3.92 -3.98 0.50
CA SER A 68 4.40 -5.35 0.55
C SER A 68 4.99 -5.70 1.93
N SER A 69 5.83 -4.84 2.51
CA SER A 69 6.44 -5.11 3.83
C SER A 69 5.44 -5.03 4.97
N LEU A 70 4.43 -4.17 4.86
CA LEU A 70 3.38 -3.96 5.87
C LEU A 70 2.10 -4.75 5.57
N ALA A 71 2.12 -5.68 4.60
CA ALA A 71 0.91 -6.38 4.15
C ALA A 71 0.20 -7.13 5.28
N SER A 72 0.96 -7.81 6.17
CA SER A 72 0.39 -8.49 7.34
C SER A 72 -0.22 -7.52 8.34
N VAL A 73 0.48 -6.40 8.61
CA VAL A 73 0.00 -5.34 9.49
C VAL A 73 -1.30 -4.74 8.94
N ILE A 74 -1.31 -4.31 7.69
CA ILE A 74 -2.48 -3.75 7.01
C ILE A 74 -3.63 -4.75 7.00
N SER A 75 -3.37 -6.01 6.67
CA SER A 75 -4.39 -7.07 6.66
C SER A 75 -5.05 -7.24 8.02
N SER A 76 -4.27 -7.17 9.11
CA SER A 76 -4.78 -7.41 10.47
C SER A 76 -5.82 -6.40 10.94
N PHE A 77 -5.76 -5.14 10.50
CA PHE A 77 -6.74 -4.11 10.93
C PHE A 77 -7.73 -3.70 9.85
N THR A 78 -7.41 -3.86 8.56
CA THR A 78 -8.33 -3.55 7.46
C THR A 78 -9.20 -4.72 7.03
N GLY A 79 -8.80 -5.96 7.37
CA GLY A 79 -9.43 -7.19 6.87
C GLY A 79 -9.15 -7.49 5.39
N ILE A 80 -8.35 -6.66 4.70
CA ILE A 80 -7.93 -6.91 3.33
C ILE A 80 -7.01 -8.12 3.32
N GLN A 81 -7.23 -9.06 2.41
CA GLN A 81 -6.37 -10.24 2.29
C GLN A 81 -4.95 -9.83 1.87
N VAL A 82 -3.93 -10.38 2.54
CA VAL A 82 -2.51 -10.16 2.22
C VAL A 82 -2.22 -10.31 0.72
N ARG A 83 -2.83 -11.33 0.07
CA ARG A 83 -2.66 -11.59 -1.36
C ARG A 83 -3.11 -10.42 -2.26
N ALA A 84 -4.11 -9.66 -1.84
CA ALA A 84 -4.60 -8.49 -2.58
C ALA A 84 -3.68 -7.26 -2.40
N LEU A 85 -2.81 -7.28 -1.38
CA LEU A 85 -1.80 -6.24 -1.13
C LEU A 85 -0.50 -6.55 -1.88
N GLU A 86 -0.09 -7.82 -1.93
CA GLU A 86 1.17 -8.27 -2.57
C GLU A 86 1.11 -8.32 -4.10
N LYS A 87 -0.09 -8.52 -4.67
CA LYS A 87 -0.28 -8.54 -6.12
C LYS A 87 -1.22 -7.41 -6.52
N PRO A 88 -0.86 -6.59 -7.51
CA PRO A 88 -1.85 -5.71 -8.12
C PRO A 88 -3.02 -6.59 -8.59
N LEU A 89 -4.25 -6.17 -8.32
CA LEU A 89 -5.47 -6.84 -8.82
C LEU A 89 -5.51 -6.68 -10.35
N CYS A 90 -4.65 -7.43 -11.03
CA CYS A 90 -4.68 -7.59 -12.46
C CYS A 90 -5.99 -8.30 -12.77
N GLY A 91 -6.91 -7.60 -13.43
CA GLY A 91 -8.05 -8.24 -14.02
C GLY A 91 -7.56 -9.21 -15.09
N SER A 92 -7.52 -10.50 -14.77
CA SER A 92 -7.72 -11.57 -15.75
C SER A 92 -7.91 -12.91 -15.06
N GLU A 93 -8.95 -13.59 -15.52
CA GLU A 93 -9.08 -15.04 -15.52
C GLU A 93 -7.76 -15.73 -15.94
N THR A 94 -7.47 -16.87 -15.29
CA THR A 94 -6.68 -18.03 -15.76
C THR A 94 -5.17 -17.89 -16.11
N PHE A 95 -4.37 -18.77 -15.46
CA PHE A 95 -2.99 -19.27 -15.71
C PHE A 95 -2.55 -19.44 -17.19
N PRO A 96 -1.28 -19.83 -17.50
CA PRO A 96 0.05 -19.61 -16.88
C PRO A 96 1.14 -19.14 -17.90
N HIS A 97 2.34 -18.83 -17.40
CA HIS A 97 3.62 -18.69 -18.13
C HIS A 97 3.70 -17.65 -19.28
N THR A 98 4.49 -16.60 -19.08
CA THR A 98 5.65 -16.30 -19.96
C THR A 98 6.54 -15.23 -19.35
N CYS A 99 7.83 -15.45 -19.55
CA CYS A 99 8.96 -14.67 -19.10
C CYS A 99 9.20 -13.47 -20.03
N GLY A 100 9.61 -12.32 -19.47
CA GLY A 100 10.35 -11.28 -20.19
C GLY A 100 9.53 -10.34 -21.08
N GLY A 101 9.65 -9.04 -20.82
CA GLY A 101 9.17 -8.03 -21.75
C GLY A 101 9.09 -6.65 -21.13
N TYR A 102 10.14 -5.86 -21.31
CA TYR A 102 10.11 -4.41 -21.15
C TYR A 102 8.90 -3.83 -21.90
N SER A 103 8.17 -2.91 -21.28
CA SER A 103 7.31 -1.98 -22.02
C SER A 103 7.37 -0.61 -21.39
N ILE A 104 8.07 0.25 -22.10
CA ILE A 104 8.00 1.70 -22.04
C ILE A 104 6.61 2.10 -22.54
N ALA A 105 5.85 2.84 -21.72
CA ALA A 105 4.89 3.86 -22.12
C ALA A 105 4.53 4.72 -20.91
#